data_AF-A0A967YXA7-F1
#
_entry.id   AF-A0A967YXA7-F1
#
_cell.length_a   1.000
_cell.length_b   1.000
_cell.length_c   1.000
_cell.angle_alpha   90.00
_cell.angle_beta   90.00
_cell.angle_gamma   90.00
#
_symmetry.space_group_name_H-M   'P 1'
#
loop_
_entity.id
_entity.type
_entity.pdbx_description
1 polymer ?
#
loop_
_entity_poly.entity_id
_entity_poly.type
_entity_poly.pdbx_seq_one_letter_code
_entity_poly.pdbx_strand_id
1 'polypeptide(L)'
;FLDALKSGEHGAYIKNNFSEQFLNDFSMEEHLSFFQQVSMMHGGFKVHTIEKSSEDELIVIAKSQKRDAWRRIHLQTKPDPPHKLTLFGMDMADSPIESEAPPKKMTEREILDFVERELNTMSKE
;
A
#
# COMPACT_ATOMS: atom_id res chain seq x y z
N PHE A 1 5.51 2.17 1.53
CA PHE A 1 4.17 2.17 2.17
C PHE A 1 3.96 1.04 3.17
N LEU A 2 3.98 -0.23 2.75
CA LEU A 2 3.66 -1.36 3.64
C LEU A 2 4.64 -1.51 4.81
N ASP A 3 5.90 -1.19 4.57
CA ASP A 3 6.91 -1.12 5.63
C ASP A 3 6.62 0.03 6.62
N ALA A 4 6.19 1.19 6.12
CA ALA A 4 5.79 2.31 6.96
C ALA A 4 4.60 1.99 7.86
N LEU A 5 3.70 1.06 7.48
CA LEU A 5 2.64 0.57 8.38
C LEU A 5 3.18 -0.27 9.55
N LYS A 6 4.42 -0.75 9.46
CA LYS A 6 5.08 -1.57 10.48
C LYS A 6 6.10 -0.77 11.31
N SER A 7 6.81 0.16 10.68
CA SER A 7 8.02 0.78 11.25
C SER A 7 7.75 1.81 12.36
N GLY A 8 6.49 2.20 12.60
CA GLY A 8 6.12 3.17 13.65
C GLY A 8 6.50 4.63 13.33
N GLU A 9 7.34 4.86 12.31
CA GLU A 9 7.75 6.19 11.84
C GLU A 9 6.75 6.80 10.84
N HIS A 10 5.46 6.76 11.19
CA HIS A 10 4.37 7.11 10.29
C HIS A 10 4.45 8.57 9.81
N GLY A 11 4.77 9.50 10.70
CA GLY A 11 4.72 10.94 10.41
C GLY A 11 5.74 11.39 9.35
N ALA A 12 6.97 10.88 9.42
CA ALA A 12 8.00 11.20 8.44
C ALA A 12 7.64 10.63 7.06
N TYR A 13 7.12 9.39 7.03
CA TYR A 13 6.66 8.78 5.79
C TYR A 13 5.51 9.58 5.16
N ILE A 14 4.47 9.91 5.93
CA ILE A 14 3.30 10.67 5.45
C ILE A 14 3.76 12.01 4.87
N LYS A 15 4.56 12.78 5.61
CA LYS A 15 5.03 14.11 5.17
C LYS A 15 5.83 14.07 3.86
N ASN A 16 6.65 13.04 3.67
CA ASN A 16 7.54 12.97 2.52
C ASN A 16 6.88 12.33 1.28
N ASN A 17 5.91 11.45 1.47
CA ASN A 17 5.36 10.63 0.40
C ASN A 17 3.94 11.02 -0.01
N PHE A 18 3.22 11.84 0.76
CA PHE A 18 1.84 12.21 0.44
C PHE A 18 1.81 13.54 -0.30
N SER A 19 0.87 13.66 -1.23
CA SER A 19 0.68 14.91 -1.97
C SER A 19 0.15 15.99 -1.05
N GLU A 20 0.50 17.25 -1.33
CA GLU A 20 0.03 18.37 -0.51
C GLU A 20 -1.50 18.46 -0.49
N GLN A 21 -2.14 18.16 -1.62
CA GLN A 21 -3.60 18.07 -1.69
C GLN A 21 -4.13 17.01 -0.72
N PHE A 22 -3.57 15.80 -0.73
CA PHE A 22 -4.03 14.75 0.17
C PHE A 22 -3.81 15.07 1.65
N LEU A 23 -2.69 15.73 1.97
CA LEU A 23 -2.40 16.26 3.31
C LEU A 23 -3.29 17.44 3.73
N ASN A 24 -3.99 18.08 2.78
CA ASN A 24 -4.96 19.13 3.05
C ASN A 24 -6.39 18.56 3.15
N ASP A 25 -6.69 17.50 2.40
CA ASP A 25 -7.97 16.81 2.43
C ASP A 25 -8.17 16.04 3.75
N PHE A 26 -7.08 15.53 4.33
CA PHE A 26 -7.05 14.90 5.64
C PHE A 26 -5.92 15.47 6.48
N SER A 27 -6.20 15.78 7.75
CA SER A 27 -5.18 16.28 8.66
C SER A 27 -4.08 15.24 8.90
N MET A 28 -2.88 15.71 9.28
CA MET A 28 -1.78 14.83 9.70
C MET A 28 -2.22 13.90 10.85
N GLU A 29 -3.07 14.37 11.76
CA GLU A 29 -3.61 13.57 12.87
C GLU A 29 -4.49 12.42 12.36
N GLU A 30 -5.34 12.66 11.36
CA GLU A 30 -6.18 11.62 10.74
C GLU A 30 -5.32 10.56 10.04
N HIS A 31 -4.31 10.99 9.29
CA HIS A 31 -3.38 10.04 8.66
C HIS A 31 -2.60 9.22 9.70
N LEU A 32 -2.09 9.86 10.73
CA LEU A 32 -1.37 9.16 11.81
C LEU A 32 -2.27 8.17 12.54
N SER A 33 -3.49 8.60 12.89
CA SER A 33 -4.48 7.76 13.57
C SER A 33 -4.84 6.55 12.70
N PHE A 34 -5.02 6.76 11.40
CA PHE A 34 -5.25 5.66 10.46
C PHE A 34 -4.09 4.66 10.47
N PHE A 35 -2.84 5.11 10.30
CA PHE A 35 -1.67 4.23 10.27
C PHE A 35 -1.51 3.47 11.60
N GLN A 36 -1.72 4.15 12.73
CA GLN A 36 -1.71 3.52 14.05
C GLN A 36 -2.81 2.47 14.20
N GLN A 37 -4.04 2.79 13.80
CA GLN A 37 -5.16 1.85 13.87
C GLN A 37 -4.89 0.61 13.01
N VAL A 38 -4.39 0.80 11.79
CA VAL A 38 -4.01 -0.31 10.91
C VAL A 38 -2.88 -1.14 11.50
N SER A 39 -1.81 -0.52 12.00
CA SER A 39 -0.70 -1.23 12.62
C SER A 39 -1.13 -2.01 13.87
N MET A 40 -1.99 -1.42 14.70
CA MET A 40 -2.54 -2.05 15.89
C MET A 40 -3.45 -3.24 15.54
N MET A 41 -4.41 -3.04 14.62
CA MET A 41 -5.40 -4.06 14.24
C MET A 41 -4.81 -5.21 13.43
N HIS A 42 -3.93 -4.89 12.46
CA HIS A 42 -3.45 -5.84 11.46
C HIS A 42 -2.00 -6.27 11.66
N GLY A 43 -1.18 -5.47 12.37
CA GLY A 43 0.26 -5.73 12.53
C GLY A 43 1.03 -5.63 11.22
N GLY A 44 0.49 -4.89 10.26
CA GLY A 44 0.97 -4.85 8.88
C GLY A 44 0.32 -5.91 7.99
N PHE A 45 0.74 -5.91 6.73
CA PHE A 45 0.20 -6.80 5.71
C PHE A 45 1.31 -7.52 4.94
N LYS A 46 0.95 -8.69 4.43
CA LYS A 46 1.71 -9.43 3.43
C LYS A 46 0.91 -9.40 2.13
N VAL A 47 1.49 -8.81 1.08
CA VAL A 47 0.85 -8.79 -0.25
C VAL A 47 0.77 -10.22 -0.76
N HIS A 48 -0.38 -10.57 -1.31
CA HIS A 48 -0.63 -11.88 -1.90
C HIS A 48 -0.82 -11.79 -3.41
N THR A 49 -1.58 -10.80 -3.87
CA THR A 49 -1.93 -10.65 -5.29
C THR A 49 -2.00 -9.17 -5.66
N ILE A 50 -1.51 -8.84 -6.85
CA ILE A 50 -1.72 -7.53 -7.47
C ILE A 50 -2.93 -7.69 -8.38
N GLU A 51 -4.02 -6.97 -8.09
CA GLU A 51 -5.22 -6.97 -8.93
C GLU A 51 -5.08 -6.01 -10.11
N LYS A 52 -4.46 -4.85 -9.86
CA LYS A 52 -4.24 -3.83 -10.87
C LYS A 52 -2.94 -3.10 -10.59
N SER A 53 -2.20 -2.82 -11.66
CA SER A 53 -1.01 -1.98 -11.65
C SER A 53 -1.00 -1.17 -12.95
N SER A 54 -1.12 0.15 -12.83
CA SER A 54 -0.90 1.12 -13.89
C SER A 54 0.11 2.17 -13.43
N GLU A 55 0.36 3.18 -14.26
CA GLU A 55 1.35 4.24 -14.03
C GLU A 55 1.11 5.01 -12.71
N ASP A 56 -0.15 5.20 -12.35
CA ASP A 56 -0.60 6.04 -11.24
C ASP A 56 -1.49 5.30 -10.22
N GLU A 57 -1.75 4.01 -10.42
CA GLU A 57 -2.67 3.23 -9.58
C GLU A 57 -2.15 1.81 -9.31
N LEU A 58 -2.22 1.41 -8.05
CA LEU A 58 -1.86 0.08 -7.59
C LEU A 58 -2.96 -0.45 -6.66
N ILE A 59 -3.53 -1.59 -7.01
CA ILE A 59 -4.51 -2.31 -6.20
C ILE A 59 -3.97 -3.69 -5.87
N VAL A 60 -3.87 -4.00 -4.58
CA VAL A 60 -3.35 -5.27 -4.09
C VAL A 60 -4.28 -5.93 -3.08
N ILE A 61 -4.35 -7.25 -3.12
CA ILE A 61 -4.93 -8.06 -2.07
C ILE A 61 -3.81 -8.45 -1.10
N ALA A 62 -3.99 -8.11 0.16
CA ALA A 62 -3.01 -8.36 1.20
C ALA A 62 -3.65 -9.06 2.40
N LYS A 63 -2.91 -10.00 3.00
CA LYS A 63 -3.29 -10.70 4.21
C LYS A 63 -2.71 -10.00 5.42
N SER A 64 -3.57 -9.72 6.40
CA SER A 64 -3.19 -9.18 7.70
C SER A 64 -2.24 -10.14 8.44
N GLN A 65 -1.21 -9.62 9.11
CA GLN A 65 -0.24 -10.47 9.81
C GLN A 65 -0.72 -10.92 11.20
N LYS A 66 -1.56 -10.13 11.88
CA LYS A 66 -2.11 -10.46 13.21
C LYS A 66 -3.48 -11.14 13.19
N ARG A 67 -4.18 -11.09 12.07
CA ARG A 67 -5.57 -11.56 11.95
C ARG A 67 -5.73 -12.33 10.66
N ASP A 68 -6.61 -13.32 10.66
CA ASP A 68 -7.02 -14.01 9.44
C ASP A 68 -8.01 -13.14 8.66
N ALA A 69 -7.53 -11.99 8.18
CA ALA A 69 -8.31 -10.99 7.49
C ALA A 69 -7.61 -10.57 6.20
N TRP A 70 -8.37 -10.52 5.12
CA TRP A 70 -7.92 -10.07 3.82
C TRP A 70 -8.36 -8.62 3.60
N ARG A 71 -7.48 -7.85 2.97
CA ARG A 71 -7.72 -6.45 2.65
C ARG A 71 -7.36 -6.18 1.20
N ARG A 72 -8.23 -5.42 0.55
CA ARG A 72 -7.94 -4.77 -0.72
C ARG A 72 -7.35 -3.41 -0.41
N ILE A 73 -6.08 -3.22 -0.75
CA ILE A 73 -5.36 -1.97 -0.55
C ILE A 73 -5.29 -1.28 -1.91
N HIS A 74 -5.83 -0.07 -1.96
CA HIS A 74 -5.80 0.79 -3.12
C HIS A 74 -4.86 1.96 -2.86
N LEU A 75 -3.90 2.17 -3.75
CA LEU A 75 -2.95 3.26 -3.73
C LEU A 75 -3.05 3.98 -5.08
N GLN A 76 -3.19 5.30 -5.05
CA GLN A 76 -2.99 6.14 -6.24
C GLN A 76 -1.91 7.16 -5.97
N THR A 77 -1.10 7.43 -6.98
CA THR A 77 0.01 8.37 -6.94
C THR A 77 -0.15 9.44 -8.01
N LYS A 78 0.61 10.53 -7.90
CA LYS A 78 0.79 11.42 -9.05
C LYS A 78 1.58 10.69 -10.15
N PRO A 79 1.26 10.94 -11.43
CA PRO A 79 2.04 10.39 -12.54
C PRO A 79 3.43 11.01 -12.62
N ASP A 80 3.62 12.24 -12.10
CA ASP A 80 4.91 12.90 -12.08
C ASP A 80 5.74 12.52 -10.84
N PRO A 81 7.05 12.31 -11.01
CA PRO A 81 8.03 12.18 -9.93
C PRO A 81 7.89 13.32 -8.91
N PRO A 82 7.88 13.05 -7.59
CA PRO A 82 8.28 11.80 -6.92
C PRO A 82 7.10 10.85 -6.61
N HIS A 83 6.05 10.81 -7.46
CA HIS A 83 4.87 9.93 -7.32
C HIS A 83 4.23 9.95 -5.95
N LYS A 84 3.95 11.16 -5.48
CA LYS A 84 3.32 11.36 -4.18
C LYS A 84 1.93 10.72 -4.16
N LEU A 85 1.60 10.04 -3.06
CA LEU A 85 0.29 9.44 -2.84
C LEU A 85 -0.81 10.51 -2.85
N THR A 86 -1.79 10.31 -3.71
CA THR A 86 -2.97 11.16 -3.88
C THR A 86 -4.21 10.52 -3.28
N LEU A 87 -4.25 9.18 -3.27
CA LEU A 87 -5.31 8.41 -2.64
C LEU A 87 -4.71 7.18 -1.98
N PHE A 88 -5.29 6.83 -0.84
CA PHE A 88 -5.10 5.53 -0.24
C PHE A 88 -6.41 5.05 0.38
N GLY A 89 -6.79 3.82 0.03
CA GLY A 89 -8.01 3.16 0.48
C GLY A 89 -7.72 1.74 0.97
N MET A 90 -8.52 1.29 1.92
CA MET A 90 -8.47 -0.07 2.42
C MET A 90 -9.88 -0.61 2.62
N ASP A 91 -10.22 -1.63 1.83
CA ASP A 91 -11.49 -2.31 1.90
C ASP A 91 -11.31 -3.75 2.40
N MET A 92 -12.39 -4.36 2.89
CA MET A 92 -12.39 -5.80 3.12
C MET A 92 -12.33 -6.52 1.77
N ALA A 93 -11.51 -7.56 1.72
CA ALA A 93 -11.47 -8.48 0.58
C ALA A 93 -11.89 -9.86 1.06
N ASP A 94 -12.46 -10.64 0.16
CA ASP A 94 -12.55 -12.08 0.34
C ASP A 94 -11.15 -12.69 0.24
N SER A 95 -10.97 -13.86 0.87
CA SER A 95 -9.79 -14.67 0.58
C SER A 95 -9.79 -14.95 -0.91
N PRO A 96 -8.67 -14.76 -1.64
CA PRO A 96 -8.59 -15.22 -3.01
C PRO A 96 -8.80 -16.74 -2.97
N ILE A 97 -9.98 -17.19 -3.39
CA ILE A 97 -10.26 -18.60 -3.61
C ILE A 97 -9.27 -19.03 -4.69
N GLU A 98 -8.60 -20.18 -4.54
CA GLU A 98 -7.66 -20.75 -5.53
C GLU A 98 -8.29 -21.04 -6.92
N SER A 99 -9.47 -20.51 -7.22
CA SER A 99 -10.12 -20.64 -8.51
C SER A 99 -9.64 -19.57 -9.48
N GLU A 100 -9.04 -20.10 -10.54
CA GLU A 100 -8.73 -19.47 -11.83
C GLU A 100 -7.41 -18.71 -11.88
N ALA A 101 -6.36 -19.49 -12.16
CA ALA A 101 -5.05 -19.13 -12.70
C ALA A 101 -4.37 -17.88 -12.10
N PRO A 102 -3.28 -18.03 -11.34
CA PRO A 102 -2.58 -16.87 -10.77
C PRO A 102 -2.07 -15.97 -11.91
N PRO A 103 -2.33 -14.65 -11.90
CA PRO A 103 -1.49 -13.73 -12.65
C PRO A 103 -0.09 -13.85 -12.03
N LYS A 104 0.77 -14.63 -12.68
CA LYS A 104 2.20 -14.87 -12.40
C LYS A 104 2.51 -14.96 -10.90
N LYS A 105 2.59 -16.18 -10.34
CA LYS A 105 3.12 -16.45 -8.99
C LYS A 105 4.54 -15.90 -8.86
N MET A 106 4.67 -14.61 -8.58
CA MET A 106 5.90 -14.00 -8.10
C MET A 106 6.04 -14.43 -6.64
N THR A 107 7.20 -14.94 -6.27
CA THR A 107 7.49 -15.27 -4.87
C THR A 107 7.40 -14.00 -4.01
N GLU A 108 7.20 -14.14 -2.69
CA GLU A 108 7.14 -12.97 -1.78
C GLU A 108 8.33 -12.04 -1.97
N ARG A 109 9.51 -12.61 -2.21
CA ARG A 109 10.72 -11.85 -2.50
C ARG A 109 10.63 -11.09 -3.82
N GLU A 110 10.13 -11.71 -4.88
CA GLU A 110 9.93 -11.05 -6.17
C GLU A 110 8.84 -9.98 -6.13
N ILE A 111 7.79 -10.16 -5.32
CA ILE A 111 6.75 -9.14 -5.12
C ILE A 111 7.33 -7.95 -4.36
N LEU A 112 8.12 -8.19 -3.31
CA LEU A 112 8.78 -7.12 -2.57
C LEU A 112 9.78 -6.37 -3.46
N ASP A 113 10.64 -7.10 -4.18
CA ASP A 113 11.57 -6.50 -5.14
C ASP A 113 10.85 -5.70 -6.23
N PHE A 114 9.72 -6.22 -6.75
CA PHE A 114 8.92 -5.53 -7.75
C PHE A 114 8.28 -4.26 -7.19
N VAL A 115 7.65 -4.34 -6.02
CA VAL A 115 7.02 -3.16 -5.39
C VAL A 115 8.08 -2.11 -5.01
N GLU A 116 9.21 -2.52 -4.44
CA GLU A 116 10.30 -1.59 -4.14
C GLU A 116 10.93 -1.02 -5.40
N ARG A 117 11.04 -1.81 -6.47
CA ARG A 117 11.55 -1.35 -7.76
C ARG A 117 10.60 -0.38 -8.42
N GLU A 118 9.31 -0.67 -8.51
CA GLU A 118 8.32 0.23 -9.10
C GLU A 118 8.30 1.56 -8.35
N LEU A 119 8.26 1.53 -7.01
CA LEU A 119 8.32 2.75 -6.18
C LEU A 119 9.63 3.55 -6.37
N ASN A 120 10.76 2.87 -6.61
CA ASN A 120 12.06 3.52 -6.83
C ASN A 120 12.28 3.98 -8.28
N THR A 121 11.78 3.26 -9.28
CA THR A 121 11.81 3.66 -10.70
C THR A 121 10.96 4.90 -10.89
N MET A 122 9.77 4.90 -10.29
CA MET A 122 8.93 6.08 -10.13
C MET A 122 9.72 7.27 -9.52
N SER A 123 10.60 7.04 -8.55
CA SER A 123 11.37 8.12 -7.91
C SER A 123 12.56 8.68 -8.70
N LYS A 124 12.88 8.19 -9.91
CA LYS A 124 14.19 8.44 -10.56
C LYS A 124 14.19 9.01 -11.99
N GLU A 125 13.05 9.34 -12.58
CA GLU A 125 13.02 10.04 -13.87
C GLU A 125 12.63 11.52 -13.74
#